data_AF-A0A0B5APH0-F1
#
_entry.id   AF-A0A0B5APH0-F1
#
_cell.length_a   1.000
_cell.length_b   1.000
_cell.length_c   1.000
_cell.angle_alpha   90.00
_cell.angle_beta   90.00
_cell.angle_gamma   90.00
#
_symmetry.space_group_name_H-M   'P 1'
#
loop_
_entity.id
_entity.type
_entity.pdbx_description
1 polymer ?
#
loop_
_entity_poly.entity_id
_entity_poly.type
_entity_poly.pdbx_seq_one_letter_code
_entity_poly.pdbx_strand_id
1 'polypeptide(L)' 'MPYSDSHAIENIINAVDHHLAVAFIDTGGRFEYVNENFCTMTQYSEQELINCHFSKMLHPSYDTAQ' A
#
# COMPACT_ATOMS: atom_id res chain seq x y z
N MET A 1 -30.25 8.52 -13.34
CA MET A 1 -29.45 7.37 -12.88
C MET A 1 -28.02 7.86 -12.72
N PRO A 2 -27.49 8.02 -11.48
CA PRO A 2 -26.36 8.91 -11.20
C PRO A 2 -25.02 8.16 -11.16
N TYR A 3 -24.65 7.50 -12.26
CA TYR A 3 -23.33 6.87 -12.38
C TYR A 3 -22.56 7.39 -13.61
N SER A 4 -22.85 8.61 -14.06
CA SER A 4 -22.15 9.27 -15.16
C SER A 4 -20.87 10.01 -14.73
N ASP A 5 -20.44 9.89 -13.47
CA ASP A 5 -19.37 10.69 -12.90
C ASP A 5 -18.03 9.92 -12.83
N SER A 6 -17.35 9.74 -13.98
CA SER A 6 -15.96 9.23 -13.97
C SER A 6 -15.03 10.07 -13.09
N HIS A 7 -15.33 11.36 -12.90
CA HIS A 7 -14.61 12.26 -12.01
C HIS A 7 -14.75 11.90 -10.52
N ALA A 8 -15.86 11.27 -10.10
CA ALA A 8 -16.04 10.91 -8.70
C ALA A 8 -15.10 9.77 -8.28
N ILE A 9 -14.92 8.78 -9.16
CA ILE A 9 -13.96 7.69 -8.95
C ILE A 9 -12.53 8.23 -8.95
N GLU A 10 -12.21 9.12 -9.90
CA GLU A 10 -10.89 9.74 -10.00
C GLU A 10 -10.55 10.59 -8.77
N ASN A 11 -11.52 11.34 -8.24
CA ASN A 11 -11.35 12.10 -7.00
C ASN A 11 -11.11 11.20 -5.78
N ILE A 12 -11.80 10.05 -5.70
CA ILE A 12 -11.59 9.09 -4.61
C ILE A 12 -10.19 8.47 -4.72
N ILE A 13 -9.78 8.05 -5.92
CA ILE A 13 -8.45 7.49 -6.16
C ILE A 13 -7.37 8.51 -5.78
N ASN A 14 -7.51 9.76 -6.23
CA ASN A 14 -6.57 10.83 -5.89
C ASN A 14 -6.51 11.11 -4.39
N ALA A 15 -7.65 11.15 -3.70
CA ALA A 15 -7.69 11.37 -2.25
C ALA A 15 -7.02 10.23 -1.49
N VAL A 16 -7.23 8.99 -1.94
CA VAL A 16 -6.57 7.80 -1.38
C VAL A 16 -5.07 7.86 -1.61
N ASP A 17 -4.63 8.17 -2.83
CA ASP A 17 -3.22 8.23 -3.18
C ASP A 17 -2.46 9.34 -2.42
N HIS A 18 -3.08 10.52 -2.29
CA HIS A 18 -2.47 11.69 -1.65
C HIS A 18 -2.61 11.75 -0.12
N HIS A 19 -3.55 11.04 0.49
CA HIS A 19 -3.75 11.10 1.94
C HIS A 19 -3.55 9.78 2.68
N LEU A 20 -3.53 8.64 1.99
CA LEU A 20 -3.41 7.33 2.60
C LEU A 20 -2.15 6.62 2.11
N ALA A 21 -1.61 5.76 2.98
CA ALA A 21 -0.57 4.82 2.62
C ALA A 21 -1.21 3.60 1.93
N VAL A 22 -0.80 3.32 0.69
CA VAL A 22 -1.34 2.24 -0.14
C VAL A 22 -0.22 1.32 -0.57
N ALA A 23 -0.45 0.02 -0.42
CA ALA A 23 0.47 -1.02 -0.87
C ALA A 23 -0.31 -2.20 -1.44
N PHE A 24 0.14 -2.71 -2.60
CA PHE A 24 -0.34 -3.95 -3.18
C PHE A 24 0.70 -5.05 -2.97
N ILE A 25 0.22 -6.25 -2.66
CA ILE A 25 1.04 -7.39 -2.28
C ILE A 25 0.54 -8.60 -3.08
N ASP A 26 1.45 -9.39 -3.65
CA ASP A 26 1.11 -10.68 -4.26
C ASP A 26 0.64 -11.67 -3.17
N THR A 27 -0.05 -12.73 -3.60
CA THR A 27 -0.39 -13.94 -2.83
C THR A 27 0.79 -14.53 -2.05
N GLY A 28 2.02 -14.35 -2.54
CA GLY A 28 3.26 -14.73 -1.84
C GLY A 28 3.74 -13.75 -0.79
N GLY A 29 2.98 -12.69 -0.48
CA GLY A 29 3.32 -11.71 0.54
C GLY A 29 4.37 -10.67 0.11
N ARG A 30 4.67 -10.54 -1.18
CA ARG A 30 5.66 -9.58 -1.70
C ARG A 30 5.01 -8.32 -2.22
N PHE A 31 5.55 -7.14 -1.87
CA PHE A 31 5.04 -5.89 -2.41
C PHE A 31 5.25 -5.79 -3.91
N GLU A 32 4.16 -5.57 -4.64
CA GLU A 32 4.12 -5.34 -6.09
C GLU A 32 4.03 -3.85 -6.41
N TYR A 33 3.43 -3.07 -5.52
CA TYR A 33 3.33 -1.61 -5.64
C TYR A 33 3.21 -0.97 -4.26
N VAL A 34 3.80 0.20 -4.11
CA VAL A 34 3.64 1.08 -2.94
C VAL A 34 3.53 2.51 -3.44
N ASN A 35 2.68 3.32 -2.80
CA ASN A 35 2.59 4.74 -3.13
C ASN A 35 3.60 5.59 -2.33
N GLU A 36 3.80 6.83 -2.74
CA GLU A 36 4.75 7.76 -2.10
C GLU A 36 4.43 8.00 -0.62
N ASN A 37 3.15 8.02 -0.26
CA ASN A 37 2.70 8.15 1.12
C ASN A 37 3.11 6.97 1.98
N PHE A 38 3.04 5.75 1.45
CA PHE A 38 3.54 4.57 2.14
C PHE A 38 5.03 4.69 2.40
N CYS A 39 5.81 5.03 1.38
CA CYS A 39 7.26 5.25 1.49
C CYS A 39 7.60 6.32 2.54
N THR A 40 6.88 7.45 2.52
CA THR A 40 7.06 8.56 3.46
C THR A 40 6.73 8.15 4.89
N MET A 41 5.63 7.41 5.09
CA MET A 41 5.19 6.94 6.40
C MET A 41 6.17 5.91 6.99
N THR A 42 6.67 4.99 6.17
CA THR A 42 7.50 3.88 6.63
C THR A 42 8.98 4.20 6.61
N GLN A 43 9.37 5.33 6.01
CA GLN A 43 10.75 5.75 5.76
C GLN A 43 11.57 4.73 4.95
N TYR A 44 10.88 3.95 4.11
CA TYR A 44 11.51 3.02 3.18
C TYR A 44 11.28 3.51 1.76
N SER A 45 12.25 3.27 0.90
CA SER A 45 12.11 3.59 -0.51
C SER A 45 11.27 2.53 -1.21
N GLU A 46 10.55 2.90 -2.27
CA GLU A 46 9.82 1.94 -3.11
C GLU A 46 10.73 0.79 -3.54
N GLN A 47 11.95 1.08 -3.99
CA GLN A 47 12.91 0.06 -4.42
C GLN A 47 13.32 -0.93 -3.32
N GLU A 48 13.25 -0.51 -2.05
CA GLU A 48 13.55 -1.39 -0.91
C GLU A 48 12.35 -2.26 -0.53
N LEU A 49 11.14 -1.80 -0.83
CA LEU A 49 9.89 -2.47 -0.52
C LEU A 49 9.45 -3.41 -1.64
N ILE A 50 9.57 -3.01 -2.90
CA ILE A 50 9.23 -3.81 -4.07
C ILE A 50 10.01 -5.14 -4.03
N ASN A 51 9.30 -6.25 -4.23
CA ASN A 51 9.78 -7.63 -4.06
C ASN A 51 10.17 -8.06 -2.62
N CYS A 52 10.15 -7.16 -1.62
CA CYS A 52 10.29 -7.56 -0.22
C CYS A 52 8.99 -8.15 0.33
N HIS A 53 9.15 -9.08 1.28
CA HIS A 53 8.01 -9.69 1.96
C HIS A 53 7.50 -8.76 3.07
N PHE A 54 6.18 -8.58 3.17
CA PHE A 54 5.55 -7.67 4.13
C PHE A 54 5.90 -7.97 5.59
N SER A 55 6.23 -9.23 5.91
CA SER A 55 6.68 -9.64 7.25
C SER A 55 7.90 -8.86 7.75
N LYS A 56 8.74 -8.30 6.86
CA LYS A 56 9.86 -7.45 7.24
C LYS A 56 9.43 -6.18 7.99
N MET A 57 8.19 -5.75 7.78
CA MET A 57 7.60 -4.56 8.42
C MET A 57 6.82 -4.89 9.69
N LEU A 58 6.52 -6.17 9.93
CA LEU A 58 5.85 -6.58 11.15
C LEU A 58 6.90 -6.70 12.26
N HIS A 59 6.65 -6.05 13.40
CA HIS A 59 7.44 -6.28 14.59
C HIS A 59 7.34 -7.77 14.96
N PRO A 60 8.44 -8.45 15.37
CA PRO A 60 8.49 -9.89 15.65
C PRO A 60 7.54 -10.37 16.77
N SER A 61 6.76 -9.48 17.36
CA SER A 61 5.67 -9.80 18.30
C SER A 61 4.46 -10.47 17.65
N TYR A 62 4.34 -10.45 16.32
CA TYR A 62 3.24 -11.09 15.58
C TYR A 62 3.62 -12.43 14.93
N ASP A 63 4.81 -12.96 15.22
CA ASP A 63 5.12 -14.37 15.00
C ASP A 63 4.60 -15.19 16.19
N THR A 64 3.29 -15.09 16.46
CA THR A 64 2.62 -16.08 17.29
C THR A 64 2.11 -17.15 16.36
N ALA A 65 3.02 -18.07 16.03
CA ALA A 65 2.63 -19.44 15.78
C ALA A 65 1.72 -19.90 16.93
N GLN A 66 0.43 -20.04 16.67
CA GLN A 66 -0.40 -21.07 17.27
C GLN A 66 -1.57 -21.41 16.37
#